data_AF-A0A953X5E8-F1
#
_entry.id   AF-A0A953X5E8-F1
#
_cell.length_a   1.000
_cell.length_b   1.000
_cell.length_c   1.000
_cell.angle_alpha   90.00
_cell.angle_beta   90.00
_cell.angle_gamma   90.00
#
_symmetry.space_group_name_H-M   'P 1'
#
loop_
_entity.id
_entity.type
_entity.pdbx_description
1 polymer ?
#
loop_
_entity_poly.entity_id
_entity_poly.type
_entity_poly.pdbx_seq_one_letter_code
_entity_poly.pdbx_strand_id
1 'polypeptide(L)' 'MADLLALSSAVIDEGQPLEKSGPLNRITHELSEIGPRLAMVEAFSHCIVFDTDDGLVAFDTSNEYGGAKCVNQ' A
#
# COMPACT_ATOMS: atom_id res chain seq x y z
N MET A 1 11.03 -0.14 4.32
CA MET A 1 9.80 -0.71 3.74
C MET A 1 9.07 -1.43 4.85
N ALA A 2 7.79 -1.12 5.05
CA ALA A 2 7.01 -1.75 6.10
C ALA A 2 6.57 -3.16 5.68
N ASP A 3 6.47 -4.07 6.64
CA ASP A 3 5.87 -5.38 6.42
C ASP A 3 4.34 -5.26 6.53
N LEU A 4 3.74 -4.94 5.39
CA LEU A 4 2.29 -4.69 5.28
C LEU A 4 1.46 -5.95 5.49
N LEU A 5 2.01 -7.11 5.13
CA LEU A 5 1.34 -8.39 5.33
C LEU A 5 1.35 -8.79 6.80
N ALA A 6 2.47 -8.57 7.51
CA ALA A 6 2.51 -8.77 8.96
C ALA A 6 1.55 -7.82 9.69
N LEU A 7 1.47 -6.56 9.28
CA LEU A 7 0.50 -5.61 9.84
C LEU A 7 -0.95 -6.08 9.58
N SER A 8 -1.25 -6.54 8.37
CA SER A 8 -2.56 -7.09 8.01
C SER A 8 -2.92 -8.30 8.88
N SER A 9 -2.01 -9.28 9.02
CA SER A 9 -2.20 -10.48 9.84
C SER A 9 -2.46 -10.12 11.30
N ALA A 10 -1.62 -9.24 11.87
CA ALA A 10 -1.78 -8.80 13.25
C ALA A 10 -3.17 -8.20 13.51
N VAL A 11 -3.69 -7.40 12.58
CA VAL A 11 -4.98 -6.71 12.76
C VAL A 11 -6.18 -7.61 12.47
N ILE A 12 -6.16 -8.32 11.34
CA ILE A 12 -7.32 -9.07 10.82
C ILE A 12 -7.38 -10.47 11.41
N ASP A 13 -6.26 -11.19 11.38
CA ASP A 13 -6.23 -12.62 11.74
C ASP A 13 -6.02 -12.79 13.25
N GLU A 14 -5.13 -11.99 13.86
CA GLU A 14 -4.78 -12.10 15.27
C GLU A 14 -5.63 -11.21 16.19
N GLY A 15 -6.39 -10.26 15.61
CA GLY A 15 -7.25 -9.36 16.37
C GLY A 15 -6.48 -8.41 17.28
N GLN A 16 -5.26 -8.01 16.91
CA GLN A 16 -4.46 -7.07 17.67
C GLN A 16 -5.23 -5.74 17.87
N PRO A 17 -5.32 -5.23 19.11
CA PRO A 17 -5.94 -3.94 19.37
C PRO A 17 -5.30 -2.83 18.53
N LEU A 18 -6.12 -1.96 17.96
CA LEU A 18 -5.68 -0.91 17.03
C LEU A 18 -4.67 0.05 17.67
N GLU A 19 -4.74 0.22 18.99
CA GLU A 19 -3.79 1.03 19.76
C GLU A 19 -2.37 0.44 19.75
N LYS A 20 -2.24 -0.86 19.48
CA LYS A 20 -0.96 -1.58 19.38
C LYS A 20 -0.45 -1.73 17.95
N SER A 21 -1.30 -1.61 16.93
CA SER A 21 -0.90 -1.69 15.52
C SER A 21 -0.28 -0.40 14.97
N GLY A 22 -0.47 0.72 15.66
CA GLY A 22 -0.12 2.04 15.12
C GLY A 22 -1.12 2.49 14.04
N PRO A 23 -0.78 3.54 13.26
CA PRO A 23 -1.69 4.06 12.25
C PRO A 23 -1.90 3.05 11.12
N LEU A 24 -3.14 2.62 10.91
CA LEU A 24 -3.50 1.76 9.77
C LEU A 24 -3.49 2.52 8.44
N ASN A 25 -3.89 3.79 8.47
CA ASN A 25 -3.79 4.65 7.31
C ASN A 25 -2.45 5.40 7.35
N ARG A 26 -1.52 4.98 6.48
CA ARG A 26 -0.18 5.53 6.36
C ARG A 26 -0.07 6.21 5.00
N ILE A 27 0.24 7.50 5.00
CA ILE A 27 0.31 8.31 3.78
C ILE A 27 1.77 8.71 3.54
N THR A 28 2.61 7.73 3.21
CA THR A 28 4.06 7.92 3.01
C THR A 28 4.42 8.14 1.55
N HIS A 29 3.58 7.67 0.63
CA HIS A 29 3.90 7.51 -0.80
C HIS A 29 5.17 6.67 -1.00
N GLU A 30 5.41 5.68 -0.15
CA GLU A 30 6.47 4.70 -0.37
C GLU A 30 5.86 3.48 -1.05
N LEU A 31 6.57 2.94 -2.04
CA LEU A 31 6.24 1.66 -2.66
C LEU A 31 6.77 0.51 -1.80
N SER A 32 5.90 -0.44 -1.49
CA SER A 32 6.25 -1.67 -0.79
C SER A 32 5.83 -2.88 -1.61
N GLU A 33 6.79 -3.75 -1.95
CA GLU A 33 6.50 -5.05 -2.55
C GLU A 33 5.76 -5.95 -1.54
N ILE A 34 4.63 -6.50 -1.96
CA ILE A 34 3.78 -7.40 -1.15
C ILE A 34 3.66 -8.79 -1.77
N GLY A 35 4.29 -9.02 -2.93
CA GLY A 35 4.35 -10.32 -3.57
C GLY A 35 5.03 -10.25 -4.94
N PRO A 36 5.22 -11.39 -5.61
CA PRO A 36 5.76 -11.42 -6.96
C PRO A 36 4.89 -10.57 -7.90
N ARG A 37 5.52 -9.59 -8.55
CA ARG A 37 4.86 -8.68 -9.50
C ARG A 37 3.71 -7.86 -8.89
N LEU A 38 3.73 -7.66 -7.58
CA LEU A 38 2.67 -6.97 -6.84
C LEU A 38 3.27 -6.07 -5.75
N ALA A 39 2.91 -4.79 -5.80
CA ALA A 39 3.31 -3.81 -4.82
C ALA A 39 2.14 -2.92 -4.39
N MET A 40 2.34 -2.17 -3.31
CA MET A 40 1.40 -1.19 -2.80
C MET A 40 2.13 0.12 -2.54
N VAL A 41 1.55 1.23 -3.00
CA VAL A 41 1.95 2.57 -2.60
C VAL A 41 0.99 3.05 -1.50
N GLU A 42 1.55 3.38 -0.35
CA GLU A 42 0.79 3.82 0.81
C GLU A 42 0.42 5.31 0.68
N ALA A 43 -0.81 5.59 0.25
CA ALA A 43 -1.34 6.94 0.05
C ALA A 43 -2.71 7.10 0.76
N PHE A 44 -3.40 8.23 0.54
CA PHE A 44 -4.69 8.49 1.19
C PHE A 44 -5.74 7.38 0.92
N SER A 45 -5.70 6.78 -0.28
CA SER A 45 -6.15 5.41 -0.54
C SER A 45 -4.92 4.57 -0.90
N HIS A 46 -4.99 3.26 -0.69
CA HIS A 46 -3.91 2.38 -1.09
C HIS A 46 -3.91 2.23 -2.62
N CYS A 47 -2.78 2.51 -3.25
CA CYS A 47 -2.61 2.29 -4.69
C CYS A 47 -1.93 0.94 -4.92
N ILE A 48 -2.62 0.02 -5.58
CA ILE A 48 -2.06 -1.31 -5.91
C ILE A 48 -1.37 -1.25 -7.27
N VAL A 49 -0.14 -1.73 -7.32
CA VAL A 49 0.70 -1.73 -8.52
C VAL A 49 0.95 -3.18 -8.95
N PHE A 50 0.55 -3.48 -10.18
CA PHE A 50 0.86 -4.73 -10.86
C PHE A 50 2.03 -4.50 -11.82
N ASP A 51 3.04 -5.36 -11.74
CA ASP A 51 4.09 -5.43 -12.76
C ASP A 51 3.63 -6.38 -13.86
N THR A 52 3.30 -5.86 -15.03
CA THR A 52 2.86 -6.62 -16.21
C THR A 52 3.98 -6.68 -17.25
N ASP A 53 3.88 -7.59 -18.22
CA ASP A 53 4.93 -7.70 -19.25
C ASP A 53 5.00 -6.45 -20.15
N ASP A 54 3.91 -5.66 -20.18
CA ASP A 54 3.79 -4.39 -20.90
C ASP A 54 4.09 -3.15 -20.03
N GLY A 55 4.52 -3.35 -18.77
CA GLY A 55 4.83 -2.30 -17.81
C GLY A 55 3.91 -2.30 -16.59
N LEU A 56 3.85 -1.18 -15.86
CA LEU A 56 3.14 -1.09 -14.60
C LEU A 56 1.67 -0.68 -14.77
N VAL A 57 0.78 -1.32 -14.00
CA VAL A 57 -0.63 -0.92 -13.87
C VAL A 57 -0.90 -0.50 -12.43
N ALA A 58 -1.28 0.75 -12.22
CA ALA A 58 -1.64 1.32 -10.91
C ALA A 58 -3.16 1.46 -10.78
N PHE A 59 -3.74 0.91 -9.70
CA PHE A 59 -5.17 0.99 -9.38
C PHE A 59 -5.44 1.83 -8.14
N ASP A 60 -6.53 2.60 -8.17
CA ASP A 60 -7.05 3.41 -7.04
C ASP A 60 -6.05 4.43 -6.49
N THR A 61 -5.49 5.27 -7.37
CA THR A 61 -4.55 6.36 -7.02
C THR A 61 -5.20 7.49 -6.19
N SER A 62 -6.35 7.22 -5.57
CA SER A 62 -7.10 8.09 -4.68
C SER A 62 -7.64 9.34 -5.38
N ASN A 63 -7.47 10.51 -4.77
CA ASN A 63 -7.93 11.81 -5.27
C ASN A 63 -6.87 12.52 -6.12
N GLU A 64 -7.27 13.64 -6.72
CA GLU A 64 -6.42 14.48 -7.58
C GLU A 64 -5.09 14.92 -6.93
N TYR A 65 -5.04 15.02 -5.60
CA TYR A 65 -3.86 15.48 -4.87
C TYR A 65 -2.84 14.35 -4.58
N GLY A 66 -3.31 13.09 -4.56
CA GLY A 66 -2.49 11.91 -4.30
C GLY A 66 -2.04 11.20 -5.58
N GLY A 67 -2.81 11.31 -6.66
CA GLY A 67 -2.64 10.46 -7.83
C GLY A 67 -1.24 10.52 -8.46
N ALA A 68 -0.78 11.73 -8.77
CA ALA A 68 0.54 11.94 -9.37
C ALA A 68 1.69 11.44 -8.47
N LYS A 69 1.52 11.48 -7.15
CA LYS A 69 2.54 11.01 -6.20
C LYS A 69 2.62 9.48 -6.15
N CYS A 70 1.57 8.77 -6.57
CA CYS A 70 1.59 7.31 -6.61
C CYS A 70 2.32 6.76 -7.85
N VAL A 71 2.32 7.52 -8.96
CA VAL A 71 2.83 7.03 -10.26
C VAL A 71 4.14 7.67 -10.70
N ASN A 72 4.54 8.79 -10.10
CA ASN A 72 5.82 9.47 -10.39
C ASN A 72 6.91 9.11 -9.36
N GLN A 73 6.92 7.86 -8.89
CA GLN A 73 7.92 7.31 -7.98
C GLN A 73 9.27 7.14 -8.68
#